data_AF-A0A0S8KQA4-F1
#
_entry.id   AF-A0A0S8KQA4-F1
#
_cell.length_a   1.000
_cell.length_b   1.000
_cell.length_c   1.000
_cell.angle_alpha   90.00
_cell.angle_beta   90.00
_cell.angle_gamma   90.00
#
_symmetry.space_group_name_H-M   'P 1'
#
loop_
_entity.id
_entity.type
_entity.pdbx_description
1 polymer ?
#
loop_
_entity_poly.entity_id
_entity_poly.type
_entity_poly.pdbx_seq_one_letter_code
_entity_poly.pdbx_strand_id
1 'polypeptide(L)'
;MPKSDGKNLGDRVCETANRLRLIQIDFANESEQTRMDYLSEEIKRILKTVVPEQRKVFLEKLMERFPTGHPGTALTDEQPQAQSQPEIVVEELNDPETAICRLLELAPKLSDEQKEHAARRLQEAGFGSPVTAQNYSGDFTRDLRARLQLADGPEMKADRLAEMIVLLEDFVFKLEPLIWNTWRMLSPRSSIRPSGSLKKTIGQFICSDSDTPDKQAEEELRMLQRLIAAITTAVGRVGSQFAKRHLGRFSPSEISTLVRMEHGSVFVSHEVKCWRKYLELAETLTEGSIEAEIRTAIAEYAESLIKGPDR
;
A
#
# COMPACT_ATOMS: atom_id res chain seq x y z
N MET A 1 26.08 -71.32 26.68
CA MET A 1 26.21 -71.11 25.22
C MET A 1 24.84 -70.73 24.65
N PRO A 2 24.74 -69.94 23.56
CA PRO A 2 24.85 -68.48 23.56
C PRO A 2 23.58 -67.83 22.96
N LYS A 3 23.39 -66.52 23.13
CA LYS A 3 22.48 -65.72 22.27
C LYS A 3 23.28 -64.57 21.68
N SER A 4 23.78 -64.78 20.47
CA SER A 4 24.40 -63.74 19.66
C SER A 4 23.29 -63.09 18.83
N ASP A 5 22.83 -61.93 19.27
CA ASP A 5 21.93 -61.06 18.50
C ASP A 5 22.66 -60.57 17.24
N GLY A 6 22.41 -61.29 16.14
CA GLY A 6 22.84 -60.94 14.79
C GLY A 6 22.06 -59.73 14.25
N LYS A 7 22.24 -58.55 14.83
CA LYS A 7 21.99 -57.30 14.10
C LYS A 7 22.99 -57.25 12.95
N ASN A 8 22.47 -57.17 11.73
CA ASN A 8 23.25 -57.21 10.49
C ASN A 8 24.35 -56.13 10.56
N LEU A 9 25.59 -56.47 10.18
CA LEU A 9 26.73 -55.54 10.24
C LEU A 9 26.41 -54.23 9.50
N GLY A 10 25.63 -54.31 8.42
CA GLY A 10 25.13 -53.15 7.67
C GLY A 10 24.22 -52.22 8.49
N ASP A 11 23.32 -52.77 9.31
CA ASP A 11 22.41 -51.96 10.13
C ASP A 11 23.19 -51.18 11.20
N ARG A 12 24.19 -51.83 11.81
CA ARG A 12 25.08 -51.16 12.77
C ARG A 12 25.91 -50.05 12.12
N VAL A 13 26.37 -50.24 10.89
CA VAL A 13 27.08 -49.19 10.12
C VAL A 13 26.16 -48.00 9.86
N CYS A 14 24.92 -48.25 9.41
CA CYS A 14 23.94 -47.19 9.16
C CYS A 14 23.56 -46.42 10.45
N GLU A 15 23.32 -47.14 11.55
CA GLU A 15 23.02 -46.56 12.87
C GLU A 15 24.18 -45.67 13.35
N THR A 16 25.41 -46.15 13.18
CA THR A 16 26.62 -45.41 13.55
C THR A 16 26.82 -44.17 12.68
N ALA A 17 26.66 -44.28 11.36
CA ALA A 17 26.78 -43.14 10.45
C ALA A 17 25.76 -42.04 10.78
N ASN A 18 24.51 -42.41 11.09
CA ASN A 18 23.49 -41.45 11.50
C ASN A 18 23.82 -40.82 12.86
N ARG A 19 24.37 -41.59 13.80
CA ARG A 19 24.79 -41.06 15.11
C ARG A 19 25.94 -40.06 15.00
N LEU A 20 26.93 -40.35 14.15
CA LEU A 20 28.04 -39.43 13.90
C LEU A 20 27.56 -38.13 13.21
N ARG A 21 26.54 -38.21 12.34
CA ARG A 21 25.92 -37.01 11.75
C ARG A 21 25.20 -36.16 12.80
N LEU A 22 24.49 -36.79 13.74
CA LEU A 22 23.86 -36.06 14.85
C LEU A 22 24.91 -35.36 15.71
N ILE A 23 26.04 -36.02 16.02
CA ILE A 23 27.14 -35.38 16.77
C ILE A 23 27.72 -34.19 15.98
N GLN A 24 27.88 -34.30 14.66
CA GLN A 24 28.33 -33.15 13.86
C GLN A 24 27.35 -31.97 13.89
N ILE A 25 26.04 -32.23 13.95
CA ILE A 25 25.00 -31.19 14.05
C ILE A 25 24.97 -30.59 15.46
N ASP A 26 24.93 -31.42 16.50
CA ASP A 26 24.81 -30.99 17.90
C ASP A 26 26.04 -30.19 18.35
N PHE A 27 27.22 -30.50 17.80
CA PHE A 27 28.49 -29.84 18.12
C PHE A 27 29.01 -28.93 17.00
N ALA A 28 28.12 -28.44 16.12
CA ALA A 28 28.49 -27.56 15.00
C ALA A 28 29.08 -26.20 15.45
N ASN A 29 28.67 -25.71 16.63
CA ASN A 29 29.10 -24.44 17.21
C ASN A 29 30.31 -24.58 18.16
N GLU A 30 30.75 -25.81 18.42
CA GLU A 30 31.90 -26.10 19.29
C GLU A 30 33.18 -26.16 18.47
N SER A 31 34.32 -25.98 19.16
CA SER A 31 35.66 -26.05 18.54
C SER A 31 35.89 -27.38 17.81
N GLU A 32 36.69 -27.34 16.74
CA GLU A 32 37.04 -28.53 15.95
C GLU A 32 37.63 -29.64 16.82
N GLN A 33 38.53 -29.28 17.75
CA GLN A 33 39.12 -30.23 18.70
C GLN A 33 38.06 -30.94 19.56
N THR A 34 37.11 -30.19 20.11
CA THR A 34 36.03 -30.75 20.93
C THR A 34 35.15 -31.69 20.11
N ARG A 35 34.83 -31.30 18.86
CA ARG A 35 34.05 -32.12 17.93
C ARG A 35 34.75 -33.43 17.57
N MET A 36 36.06 -33.38 17.30
CA MET A 36 36.87 -34.57 17.03
C MET A 36 36.92 -35.51 18.22
N ASP A 37 37.04 -34.99 19.44
CA ASP A 37 37.07 -35.79 20.66
C ASP A 37 35.77 -36.59 20.82
N TYR A 38 34.60 -35.96 20.65
CA TYR A 38 33.30 -36.63 20.71
C TYR A 38 33.09 -37.68 19.61
N LEU A 39 33.49 -37.38 18.37
CA LEU A 39 33.43 -38.34 17.28
C LEU A 39 34.33 -39.56 17.56
N SER A 40 35.54 -39.32 18.09
CA SER A 40 36.48 -40.39 18.42
C SER A 40 35.96 -41.29 19.55
N GLU A 41 35.34 -40.72 20.58
CA GLU A 41 34.77 -41.47 21.70
C GLU A 41 33.57 -42.31 21.26
N GLU A 42 32.73 -41.78 20.38
CA GLU A 42 31.58 -42.52 19.82
C GLU A 42 32.04 -43.71 18.98
N ILE A 43 33.05 -43.53 18.11
CA ILE A 43 33.63 -44.62 17.32
C ILE A 43 34.27 -45.68 18.23
N LYS A 44 35.04 -45.27 19.25
CA LYS A 44 35.64 -46.19 20.23
C LYS A 44 34.58 -46.98 20.98
N ARG A 45 33.48 -46.34 21.39
CA ARG A 45 32.37 -46.99 22.08
C ARG A 45 31.76 -48.10 21.23
N ILE A 46 31.52 -47.83 19.95
CA ILE A 46 30.89 -48.79 19.04
C ILE A 46 31.85 -49.91 18.66
N LEU A 47 33.14 -49.61 18.45
CA LEU A 47 34.17 -50.62 18.16
C LEU A 47 34.34 -51.64 19.29
N LYS A 48 34.04 -51.29 20.55
CA LYS A 48 33.99 -52.25 21.67
C LYS A 48 32.91 -53.32 21.49
N THR A 49 31.84 -53.02 20.75
CA THR A 49 30.70 -53.93 20.50
C THR A 49 30.84 -54.77 19.22
N VAL A 50 31.88 -54.50 18.41
CA VAL A 50 32.18 -55.20 17.16
C VAL A 50 33.30 -56.22 17.39
N VAL A 51 33.11 -57.43 16.88
CA VAL A 51 34.08 -58.53 16.94
C VAL A 51 35.40 -58.08 16.28
N PRO A 52 36.59 -58.34 16.88
CA PRO A 52 37.87 -57.81 16.38
C PRO A 52 38.12 -58.01 14.88
N GLU A 53 37.75 -59.18 14.35
CA GLU A 53 37.90 -59.55 12.93
C GLU A 53 37.02 -58.73 11.99
N GLN A 54 35.88 -58.21 12.48
CA GLN A 54 34.93 -57.43 11.69
C GLN A 54 35.15 -55.92 11.80
N ARG A 55 36.05 -55.46 12.68
CA ARG A 55 36.30 -54.02 12.91
C ARG A 55 36.82 -53.31 11.67
N LYS A 56 37.71 -53.97 10.91
CA LYS A 56 38.26 -53.41 9.68
C LYS A 56 37.16 -53.21 8.62
N VAL A 57 36.37 -54.26 8.38
CA VAL A 57 35.23 -54.23 7.45
C VAL A 57 34.16 -53.23 7.89
N PHE A 58 33.94 -53.09 9.20
CA PHE A 58 33.01 -52.12 9.78
C PHE A 58 33.47 -50.68 9.52
N LEU A 59 34.75 -50.37 9.74
CA LEU A 59 35.31 -49.02 9.52
C LEU A 59 35.33 -48.66 8.03
N GLU A 60 35.67 -49.60 7.14
CA GLU A 60 35.62 -49.40 5.69
C GLU A 60 34.19 -49.05 5.23
N LYS A 61 33.19 -49.81 5.67
CA LYS A 61 31.78 -49.53 5.35
C LYS A 61 31.26 -48.25 6.00
N LEU A 62 31.77 -47.89 7.17
CA LEU A 62 31.44 -46.63 7.84
C LEU A 62 32.00 -45.44 7.06
N MET A 63 33.22 -45.54 6.54
CA MET A 63 33.83 -44.51 5.69
C MET A 63 33.06 -44.33 4.36
N GLU A 64 32.51 -45.40 3.78
CA GLU A 64 31.66 -45.28 2.58
C GLU A 64 30.33 -44.55 2.85
N ARG A 65 29.79 -44.65 4.07
CA ARG A 65 28.47 -44.14 4.44
C ARG A 65 28.51 -42.79 5.16
N PHE A 66 29.63 -42.44 5.75
CA PHE A 66 29.86 -41.17 6.39
C PHE A 66 30.49 -40.21 5.37
N PRO A 67 29.96 -38.98 5.19
CA PRO A 67 30.47 -38.07 4.18
C PRO A 67 31.95 -37.77 4.45
N THR A 68 32.82 -38.14 3.49
CA THR A 68 34.17 -37.59 3.42
C THR A 68 34.03 -36.14 2.98
N GLY A 69 33.86 -35.24 3.95
CA GLY A 69 34.15 -33.84 3.73
C GLY A 69 35.58 -33.79 3.20
N HIS A 70 35.74 -33.45 1.92
CA HIS A 70 37.03 -33.12 1.35
C HIS A 70 37.22 -31.61 1.52
N PRO A 71 37.91 -31.12 2.56
CA PRO A 71 38.94 -30.14 2.30
C PRO A 71 40.05 -30.87 1.53
N GLY A 72 40.46 -30.32 0.38
CA GLY A 72 41.28 -31.02 -0.59
C GLY A 72 42.54 -31.66 0.00
N THR A 73 42.84 -32.88 -0.45
CA THR A 73 44.19 -33.44 -0.58
C THR A 73 44.09 -34.82 -1.21
N ALA A 74 43.92 -34.85 -2.55
CA ALA A 74 44.56 -35.91 -3.32
C ALA A 74 46.06 -35.57 -3.32
N LEU A 75 46.81 -36.19 -2.41
CA LEU A 75 48.26 -36.25 -2.53
C LEU A 75 48.57 -37.16 -3.71
N THR A 76 48.75 -36.55 -4.87
CA THR A 76 49.50 -37.14 -5.97
C THR A 76 50.66 -36.21 -6.22
N ASP A 77 51.87 -36.74 -6.02
CA ASP A 77 53.13 -36.12 -6.42
C ASP A 77 53.04 -35.61 -7.85
N GLU A 78 53.15 -34.29 -8.03
CA GLU A 78 53.91 -33.63 -9.09
C GLU A 78 53.84 -32.10 -8.86
N GLN A 79 55.01 -31.47 -8.65
CA GLN A 79 55.11 -30.00 -8.67
C GLN A 79 54.67 -29.47 -10.04
N PRO A 80 53.87 -28.40 -10.07
CA PRO A 80 54.43 -27.16 -10.60
C PRO A 80 54.06 -25.90 -9.79
N GLN A 81 54.98 -24.93 -9.84
CA GLN A 81 54.81 -23.56 -9.36
C GLN A 81 53.55 -22.90 -9.95
N ALA A 82 52.81 -22.15 -9.12
CA ALA A 82 52.49 -20.72 -9.33
C ALA A 82 51.19 -20.29 -8.61
N GLN A 83 51.26 -19.07 -8.06
CA GLN A 83 50.16 -18.16 -7.71
C GLN A 83 49.36 -18.47 -6.44
N SER A 84 49.77 -17.75 -5.40
CA SER A 84 48.96 -17.36 -4.25
C SER A 84 47.57 -16.88 -4.68
N GLN A 85 46.55 -17.70 -4.48
CA GLN A 85 45.20 -17.21 -4.27
C GLN A 85 45.05 -16.89 -2.78
N PRO A 86 44.38 -15.79 -2.40
CA PRO A 86 44.07 -15.55 -1.00
C PRO A 86 43.12 -16.66 -0.56
N GLU A 87 43.63 -17.45 0.38
CA GLU A 87 42.88 -18.37 1.22
C GLU A 87 41.69 -17.58 1.77
N ILE A 88 40.49 -17.82 1.23
CA ILE A 88 39.26 -17.31 1.85
C ILE A 88 39.17 -18.05 3.16
N VAL A 89 39.66 -17.40 4.21
CA VAL A 89 39.61 -17.88 5.57
C VAL A 89 38.13 -18.12 5.86
N VAL A 90 37.77 -19.37 6.14
CA VAL A 90 36.39 -19.84 6.40
C VAL A 90 35.73 -19.04 7.54
N GLU A 91 36.54 -18.34 8.33
CA GLU A 91 36.14 -17.44 9.42
C GLU A 91 35.53 -16.11 8.92
N GLU A 92 35.89 -15.63 7.73
CA GLU A 92 35.30 -14.42 7.11
C GLU A 92 33.86 -14.65 6.60
N LEU A 93 33.45 -15.91 6.41
CA LEU A 93 32.06 -16.26 6.03
C LEU A 93 31.11 -16.35 7.24
N ASN A 94 31.63 -16.37 8.47
CA ASN A 94 30.84 -16.20 9.69
C ASN A 94 30.55 -14.72 9.99
N ASP A 95 31.26 -13.84 9.28
CA ASP A 95 30.99 -12.43 8.99
C ASP A 95 29.61 -12.13 8.38
N PRO A 96 28.50 -11.78 9.08
CA PRO A 96 27.26 -11.42 8.38
C PRO A 96 27.45 -10.26 7.39
N GLU A 97 28.28 -9.27 7.70
CA GLU A 97 28.56 -8.16 6.76
C GLU A 97 29.37 -8.65 5.55
N THR A 98 30.40 -9.46 5.79
CA THR A 98 31.23 -10.03 4.72
C THR A 98 30.43 -10.96 3.80
N ALA A 99 29.51 -11.76 4.34
CA ALA A 99 28.61 -12.62 3.57
C ALA A 99 27.65 -11.79 2.69
N ILE A 100 27.12 -10.67 3.20
CA ILE A 100 26.27 -9.75 2.44
C ILE A 100 27.08 -9.07 1.32
N CYS A 101 28.29 -8.59 1.60
CA CYS A 101 29.16 -8.01 0.58
C CYS A 101 29.47 -9.00 -0.55
N ARG A 102 29.78 -10.27 -0.21
CA ARG A 102 29.98 -11.32 -1.21
C ARG A 102 28.73 -11.63 -2.02
N LEU A 103 27.56 -11.65 -1.38
CA LEU A 103 26.30 -11.84 -2.09
C LEU A 103 26.02 -10.68 -3.07
N LEU A 104 26.32 -9.44 -2.70
CA LEU A 104 26.18 -8.26 -3.56
C LEU A 104 27.18 -8.26 -4.74
N GLU A 105 28.41 -8.75 -4.52
CA GLU A 105 29.40 -8.94 -5.59
C GLU A 105 28.97 -10.02 -6.60
N LEU A 106 28.26 -11.05 -6.14
CA LEU A 106 27.79 -12.16 -6.98
C LEU A 106 26.45 -11.87 -7.65
N ALA A 107 25.59 -11.04 -7.04
CA ALA A 107 24.27 -10.68 -7.54
C ALA A 107 24.21 -10.25 -9.03
N PRO A 108 25.11 -9.40 -9.56
CA PRO A 108 25.06 -9.01 -10.98
C PRO A 108 25.45 -10.15 -11.94
N LYS A 109 26.09 -11.21 -11.45
CA LYS A 109 26.54 -12.36 -12.26
C LYS A 109 25.51 -13.51 -12.30
N LEU A 110 24.46 -13.43 -11.46
CA LEU A 110 23.40 -14.42 -11.40
C LEU A 110 22.38 -14.21 -12.52
N SER A 111 21.87 -15.32 -13.08
CA SER A 111 20.70 -15.27 -13.96
C SER A 111 19.44 -14.88 -13.19
N ASP A 112 18.38 -14.48 -13.90
CA ASP A 112 17.13 -14.07 -13.24
C ASP A 112 16.48 -15.24 -12.47
N GLU A 113 16.57 -16.47 -12.98
CA GLU A 113 16.13 -17.68 -12.26
C GLU A 113 16.93 -17.93 -10.98
N GLN A 114 18.25 -17.70 -11.00
CA GLN A 114 19.11 -17.86 -9.83
C GLN A 114 18.87 -16.78 -8.78
N LYS A 115 18.60 -15.54 -9.21
CA LYS A 115 18.20 -14.43 -8.32
C LYS A 115 16.86 -14.74 -7.65
N GLU A 116 15.90 -15.26 -8.40
CA GLU A 116 14.58 -15.60 -7.87
C GLU A 116 14.66 -16.77 -6.86
N HIS A 117 15.47 -17.78 -7.15
CA HIS A 117 15.73 -18.88 -6.22
C HIS A 117 16.45 -18.40 -4.95
N ALA A 118 17.46 -17.54 -5.08
CA ALA A 118 18.17 -16.95 -3.94
C ALA A 118 17.22 -16.09 -3.08
N ALA A 119 16.36 -15.28 -3.70
CA ALA A 119 15.36 -14.47 -3.02
C ALA A 119 14.38 -15.34 -2.22
N ARG A 120 13.87 -16.44 -2.79
CA ARG A 120 13.00 -17.39 -2.08
C ARG A 120 13.69 -18.01 -0.86
N ARG A 121 14.96 -18.39 -0.98
CA ARG A 121 15.72 -19.00 0.12
C ARG A 121 16.03 -18.00 1.24
N LEU A 122 16.28 -16.74 0.89
CA LEU A 122 16.44 -15.66 1.86
C LEU A 122 15.12 -15.41 2.60
N GLN A 123 13.99 -15.42 1.89
CA GLN A 123 12.65 -15.28 2.50
C GLN A 123 12.32 -16.43 3.46
N GLU A 124 12.62 -17.68 3.08
CA GLU A 124 12.49 -18.85 3.96
C GLU A 124 13.33 -18.71 5.24
N ALA A 125 14.47 -18.03 5.15
CA ALA A 125 15.36 -17.73 6.28
C ALA A 125 14.94 -16.46 7.06
N GLY A 126 13.81 -15.83 6.73
CA GLY A 126 13.31 -14.63 7.39
C GLY A 126 13.93 -13.32 6.90
N PHE A 127 14.77 -13.37 5.86
CA PHE A 127 15.35 -12.18 5.22
C PHE A 127 14.54 -11.76 4.01
N GLY A 128 14.01 -10.54 4.08
CA GLY A 128 13.03 -10.06 3.13
C GLY A 128 11.64 -10.54 3.53
N SER A 129 10.86 -9.63 4.12
CA SER A 129 9.43 -9.71 3.85
C SER A 129 9.28 -9.63 2.33
N PRO A 130 8.39 -10.40 1.68
CA PRO A 130 8.12 -10.17 0.26
C PRO A 130 7.88 -8.66 0.09
N VAL A 131 8.49 -8.04 -0.92
CA VAL A 131 8.43 -6.59 -1.16
C VAL A 131 6.97 -6.08 -1.25
N THR A 132 5.99 -6.99 -1.34
CA THR A 132 4.55 -6.77 -1.21
C THR A 132 4.01 -6.53 0.21
N ALA A 133 4.76 -6.81 1.27
CA ALA A 133 4.41 -6.47 2.65
C ALA A 133 5.31 -5.35 3.17
N GLN A 134 5.25 -4.19 2.49
CA GLN A 134 5.46 -2.95 3.23
C GLN A 134 4.36 -2.91 4.29
N ASN A 135 4.71 -3.29 5.52
CA ASN A 135 3.85 -3.05 6.66
C ASN A 135 3.62 -1.54 6.70
N TYR A 136 2.39 -1.12 6.36
CA TYR A 136 1.97 0.26 6.48
C TYR A 136 2.34 0.77 7.87
N SER A 137 2.74 2.04 7.98
CA SER A 137 3.00 2.65 9.29
C SER A 137 1.86 2.34 10.26
N GLY A 138 2.19 1.99 11.51
CA GLY A 138 1.19 1.71 12.55
C GLY A 138 0.20 2.86 12.74
N ASP A 139 0.62 4.09 12.47
CA ASP A 139 -0.25 5.26 12.49
C ASP A 139 -1.27 5.27 11.34
N PHE A 140 -0.86 4.91 10.12
CA PHE A 140 -1.75 4.82 8.96
C PHE A 140 -2.85 3.77 9.17
N THR A 141 -2.47 2.58 9.66
CA THR A 141 -3.44 1.50 9.88
C THR A 141 -4.43 1.84 10.99
N ARG A 142 -3.97 2.46 12.08
CA ARG A 142 -4.83 2.97 13.16
C ARG A 142 -5.82 4.01 12.64
N ASP A 143 -5.34 5.01 11.90
CA ASP A 143 -6.16 6.11 11.41
C ASP A 143 -7.20 5.62 10.38
N LEU A 144 -6.81 4.71 9.48
CA LEU A 144 -7.71 4.10 8.52
C LEU A 144 -8.76 3.22 9.21
N ARG A 145 -8.37 2.40 10.20
CA ARG A 145 -9.28 1.59 11.01
C ARG A 145 -10.32 2.46 11.72
N ALA A 146 -9.90 3.58 12.31
CA ALA A 146 -10.80 4.53 12.95
C ALA A 146 -11.81 5.15 11.97
N ARG A 147 -11.35 5.59 10.78
CA ARG A 147 -12.23 6.17 9.74
C ARG A 147 -13.23 5.17 9.18
N LEU A 148 -12.81 3.91 9.00
CA LEU A 148 -13.67 2.82 8.54
C LEU A 148 -14.51 2.20 9.65
N GLN A 149 -14.37 2.67 10.90
CA GLN A 149 -15.07 2.15 12.08
C GLN A 149 -14.86 0.64 12.27
N LEU A 150 -13.66 0.16 11.94
CA LEU A 150 -13.30 -1.25 12.07
C LEU A 150 -12.86 -1.52 13.52
N ALA A 151 -13.33 -2.63 14.08
CA ALA A 151 -12.87 -3.09 15.39
C ALA A 151 -11.42 -3.57 15.34
N ASP A 152 -10.80 -3.73 16.51
CA ASP A 152 -9.52 -4.41 16.59
C ASP A 152 -9.67 -5.86 16.11
N GLY A 153 -9.11 -6.12 14.94
CA GLY A 153 -9.32 -7.34 14.17
C GLY A 153 -8.09 -7.75 13.38
N PRO A 154 -8.22 -8.78 12.53
CA PRO A 154 -7.10 -9.31 11.75
C PRO A 154 -6.43 -8.23 10.89
N GLU A 155 -5.16 -8.48 10.58
CA GLU A 155 -4.33 -7.58 9.80
C GLU A 155 -4.98 -7.19 8.47
N MET A 156 -4.87 -5.90 8.10
CA MET A 156 -5.44 -5.40 6.85
C MET A 156 -4.67 -5.98 5.67
N LYS A 157 -5.38 -6.68 4.79
CA LYS A 157 -4.79 -7.25 3.58
C LYS A 157 -4.44 -6.14 2.58
N ALA A 158 -3.15 -5.97 2.28
CA ALA A 158 -2.65 -4.95 1.36
C ALA A 158 -3.33 -5.02 -0.02
N ASP A 159 -3.50 -6.22 -0.57
CA ASP A 159 -4.15 -6.42 -1.87
C ASP A 159 -5.59 -5.89 -1.90
N ARG A 160 -6.35 -6.12 -0.83
CA ARG A 160 -7.74 -5.63 -0.71
C ARG A 160 -7.82 -4.12 -0.55
N LEU A 161 -6.84 -3.54 0.15
CA LEU A 161 -6.74 -2.10 0.28
C LEU A 161 -6.40 -1.46 -1.07
N ALA A 162 -5.45 -2.02 -1.83
CA ALA A 162 -5.12 -1.56 -3.17
C ALA A 162 -6.33 -1.64 -4.11
N GLU A 163 -7.06 -2.76 -4.11
CA GLU A 163 -8.31 -2.90 -4.88
C GLU A 163 -9.35 -1.82 -4.51
N MET A 164 -9.53 -1.55 -3.21
CA MET A 164 -10.44 -0.51 -2.74
C MET A 164 -10.01 0.89 -3.19
N ILE A 165 -8.70 1.20 -3.14
CA ILE A 165 -8.17 2.48 -3.60
C ILE A 165 -8.47 2.68 -5.09
N VAL A 166 -8.26 1.66 -5.92
CA VAL A 166 -8.57 1.72 -7.37
C VAL A 166 -10.06 2.00 -7.61
N LEU A 167 -10.96 1.38 -6.84
CA LEU A 167 -12.40 1.62 -6.95
C LEU A 167 -12.78 3.05 -6.53
N LEU A 168 -12.19 3.56 -5.45
CA LEU A 168 -12.43 4.92 -4.96
C LEU A 168 -11.90 5.98 -5.94
N GLU A 169 -10.72 5.74 -6.51
CA GLU A 169 -10.14 6.62 -7.53
C GLU A 169 -11.01 6.68 -8.79
N ASP A 170 -11.47 5.53 -9.30
CA ASP A 170 -12.38 5.49 -10.45
C ASP A 170 -13.69 6.24 -10.18
N PHE A 171 -14.25 6.10 -8.98
CA PHE A 171 -15.43 6.85 -8.56
C PHE A 171 -15.16 8.37 -8.55
N VAL A 172 -14.06 8.82 -7.92
CA VAL A 172 -13.71 10.24 -7.83
C VAL A 172 -13.44 10.84 -9.21
N PHE A 173 -12.70 10.14 -10.07
CA PHE A 173 -12.37 10.63 -11.42
C PHE A 173 -13.58 10.66 -12.36
N LYS A 174 -14.59 9.83 -12.15
CA LYS A 174 -15.87 9.93 -12.87
C LYS A 174 -16.74 11.07 -12.34
N LEU A 175 -16.70 11.31 -11.03
CA LEU A 175 -17.52 12.34 -10.38
C LEU A 175 -16.99 13.76 -10.66
N GLU A 176 -15.68 13.96 -10.58
CA GLU A 176 -15.02 15.26 -10.77
C GLU A 176 -15.51 16.04 -12.02
N PRO A 177 -15.43 15.49 -13.25
CA PRO A 177 -15.85 16.22 -14.44
C PRO A 177 -17.35 16.50 -14.46
N LEU A 178 -18.18 15.61 -13.90
CA LEU A 178 -19.63 15.83 -13.80
C LEU A 178 -19.95 17.04 -12.93
N ILE A 179 -19.29 17.15 -11.78
CA ILE A 179 -19.47 18.26 -10.85
C ILE A 179 -18.98 19.57 -11.46
N TRP A 180 -17.79 19.58 -12.07
CA TRP A 180 -17.27 20.80 -12.70
C TRP A 180 -18.06 21.25 -13.93
N ASN A 181 -18.59 20.32 -14.73
CA ASN A 181 -19.45 20.64 -15.86
C ASN A 181 -20.80 21.21 -15.38
N THR A 182 -21.38 20.62 -14.34
CA THR A 182 -22.59 21.13 -13.69
C THR A 182 -22.34 22.53 -13.13
N TRP A 183 -21.21 22.74 -12.45
CA TRP A 183 -20.83 24.04 -11.93
C TRP A 183 -20.68 25.10 -13.03
N ARG A 184 -20.04 24.75 -14.15
CA ARG A 184 -19.87 25.67 -15.29
C ARG A 184 -21.21 26.06 -15.92
N MET A 185 -22.18 25.14 -15.92
CA MET A 185 -23.54 25.41 -16.41
C MET A 185 -24.32 26.34 -15.47
N LEU A 186 -24.15 26.16 -14.16
CA LEU A 186 -24.80 26.97 -13.13
C LEU A 186 -24.18 28.37 -12.99
N SER A 187 -22.85 28.45 -12.93
CA SER A 187 -22.08 29.68 -12.75
C SER A 187 -20.96 29.81 -13.80
N PRO A 188 -21.29 30.17 -15.05
CA PRO A 188 -20.30 30.29 -16.11
C PRO A 188 -19.25 31.37 -15.83
N ARG A 189 -19.60 32.40 -15.05
CA ARG A 189 -18.73 33.55 -14.73
C ARG A 189 -18.01 33.42 -13.37
N SER A 190 -18.19 32.32 -12.65
CA SER A 190 -17.54 32.08 -11.35
C SER A 190 -16.00 32.12 -11.46
N SER A 191 -15.36 32.70 -10.45
CA SER A 191 -13.90 32.63 -10.24
C SER A 191 -13.44 31.27 -9.67
N ILE A 192 -14.36 30.51 -9.08
CA ILE A 192 -14.11 29.14 -8.60
C ILE A 192 -13.94 28.24 -9.83
N ARG A 193 -12.73 27.71 -9.98
CA ARG A 193 -12.28 26.87 -11.10
C ARG A 193 -11.46 25.68 -10.58
N PRO A 194 -11.38 24.57 -11.32
CA PRO A 194 -10.41 23.53 -11.02
C PRO A 194 -8.98 24.09 -11.15
N SER A 195 -8.11 23.74 -10.22
CA SER A 195 -6.68 24.13 -10.21
C SER A 195 -5.83 23.31 -11.19
N GLY A 196 -6.33 22.18 -11.67
CA GLY A 196 -5.59 21.30 -12.55
C GLY A 196 -6.35 20.02 -12.86
N SER A 197 -5.60 18.96 -13.20
CA SER A 197 -6.14 17.62 -13.34
C SER A 197 -5.87 16.86 -12.05
N LEU A 198 -6.93 16.60 -11.27
CA LEU A 198 -6.82 15.85 -10.02
C LEU A 198 -6.11 14.50 -10.20
N LYS A 199 -6.38 13.82 -11.31
CA LYS A 199 -5.68 12.58 -11.69
C LYS A 199 -4.17 12.75 -11.78
N LYS A 200 -3.71 13.86 -12.38
CA LYS A 200 -2.28 14.17 -12.47
C LYS A 200 -1.70 14.51 -11.10
N THR A 201 -2.41 15.33 -10.32
CA THR A 201 -2.00 15.73 -8.97
C THR A 201 -1.86 14.52 -8.04
N ILE A 202 -2.84 13.60 -8.03
CA ILE A 202 -2.77 12.36 -7.24
C ILE A 202 -1.63 11.46 -7.73
N GLY A 203 -1.45 11.31 -9.04
CA GLY A 203 -0.32 10.53 -9.59
C GLY A 203 1.04 11.10 -9.19
N GLN A 204 1.17 12.43 -9.17
CA GLN A 204 2.38 13.11 -8.68
C GLN A 204 2.56 12.90 -7.17
N PHE A 205 1.50 12.99 -6.38
CA PHE A 205 1.54 12.74 -4.94
C PHE A 205 2.07 11.33 -4.61
N ILE A 206 1.63 10.30 -5.36
CA ILE A 206 2.05 8.91 -5.12
C ILE A 206 3.51 8.67 -5.55
N CYS A 207 3.96 9.30 -6.63
CA CYS A 207 5.30 9.07 -7.20
C CYS A 207 6.38 10.07 -6.71
N SER A 208 6.04 11.05 -5.87
CA SER A 208 7.01 12.06 -5.42
C SER A 208 7.84 11.54 -4.25
N ASP A 209 9.15 11.41 -4.45
CA ASP A 209 10.14 11.03 -3.42
C ASP A 209 10.41 12.12 -2.36
N SER A 210 9.55 13.14 -2.24
CA SER A 210 9.77 14.24 -1.30
C SER A 210 9.26 13.89 0.10
N ASP A 211 10.13 14.01 1.11
CA ASP A 211 9.81 13.92 2.55
C ASP A 211 8.74 14.93 3.03
N THR A 212 8.32 15.85 2.17
CA THR A 212 7.23 16.78 2.44
C THR A 212 5.92 16.29 1.80
N PRO A 213 4.83 16.16 2.57
CA PRO A 213 3.53 15.81 2.01
C PRO A 213 3.07 16.91 1.06
N ASP A 214 2.89 16.57 -0.21
CA ASP A 214 2.30 17.47 -1.20
C ASP A 214 0.81 17.70 -0.85
N LYS A 215 0.52 18.86 -0.28
CA LYS A 215 -0.82 19.26 0.15
C LYS A 215 -1.76 19.53 -1.02
N GLN A 216 -1.24 19.61 -2.24
CA GLN A 216 -2.05 19.98 -3.40
C GLN A 216 -3.15 18.94 -3.66
N ALA A 217 -2.84 17.64 -3.62
CA ALA A 217 -3.83 16.59 -3.83
C ALA A 217 -4.97 16.65 -2.77
N GLU A 218 -4.61 16.91 -1.51
CA GLU A 218 -5.58 17.06 -0.44
C GLU A 218 -6.46 18.31 -0.62
N GLU A 219 -5.87 19.44 -0.99
CA GLU A 219 -6.58 20.70 -1.23
C GLU A 219 -7.56 20.58 -2.40
N GLU A 220 -7.15 19.93 -3.50
CA GLU A 220 -8.01 19.68 -4.66
C GLU A 220 -9.19 18.77 -4.32
N LEU A 221 -8.96 17.68 -3.57
CA LEU A 221 -10.03 16.80 -3.09
C LEU A 221 -10.99 17.53 -2.15
N ARG A 222 -10.48 18.34 -1.21
CA ARG A 222 -11.30 19.14 -0.31
C ARG A 222 -12.13 20.18 -1.07
N MET A 223 -11.57 20.80 -2.10
CA MET A 223 -12.29 21.76 -2.94
C MET A 223 -13.43 21.06 -3.71
N LEU A 224 -13.17 19.90 -4.31
CA LEU A 224 -14.21 19.09 -4.96
C LEU A 224 -15.32 18.70 -3.98
N GLN A 225 -14.96 18.22 -2.78
CA GLN A 225 -15.92 17.87 -1.74
C GLN A 225 -16.78 19.07 -1.31
N ARG A 226 -16.17 20.25 -1.11
CA ARG A 226 -16.89 21.49 -0.77
C ARG A 226 -17.86 21.90 -1.87
N LEU A 227 -17.45 21.80 -3.13
CA LEU A 227 -18.31 22.12 -4.27
C LEU A 227 -19.51 21.16 -4.35
N ILE A 228 -19.29 19.85 -4.19
CA ILE A 228 -20.37 18.85 -4.15
C ILE A 228 -21.37 19.18 -3.05
N ALA A 229 -20.87 19.42 -1.83
CA ALA A 229 -21.72 19.75 -0.68
C ALA A 229 -22.49 21.06 -0.90
N ALA A 230 -21.83 22.08 -1.44
CA ALA A 230 -22.42 23.39 -1.71
C ALA A 230 -23.55 23.31 -2.74
N ILE A 231 -23.34 22.63 -3.88
CA ILE A 231 -24.36 22.42 -4.91
C ILE A 231 -25.54 21.62 -4.34
N THR A 232 -25.26 20.51 -3.65
CA THR A 232 -26.30 19.65 -3.06
C THR A 232 -27.17 20.42 -2.06
N THR A 233 -26.53 21.24 -1.22
CA THR A 233 -27.24 22.08 -0.24
C THR A 233 -28.04 23.20 -0.92
N ALA A 234 -27.48 23.82 -1.96
CA ALA A 234 -28.13 24.89 -2.73
C ALA A 234 -29.42 24.39 -3.39
N VAL A 235 -29.38 23.22 -4.02
CA VAL A 235 -30.55 22.59 -4.65
C VAL A 235 -31.65 22.32 -3.63
N GLY A 236 -31.30 21.88 -2.40
CA GLY A 236 -32.29 21.68 -1.34
C GLY A 236 -32.99 22.95 -0.86
N ARG A 237 -32.39 24.14 -1.09
CA ARG A 237 -32.93 25.42 -0.61
C ARG A 237 -33.56 26.29 -1.70
N VAL A 238 -33.19 26.08 -2.96
CA VAL A 238 -33.57 26.97 -4.08
C VAL A 238 -35.08 27.14 -4.20
N GLY A 239 -35.87 26.09 -3.99
CA GLY A 239 -37.34 26.17 -4.09
C GLY A 239 -37.94 27.17 -3.10
N SER A 240 -37.50 27.14 -1.84
CA SER A 240 -37.98 28.07 -0.81
C SER A 240 -37.55 29.52 -1.07
N GLN A 241 -36.33 29.70 -1.60
CA GLN A 241 -35.77 31.02 -1.88
C GLN A 241 -36.44 31.64 -3.12
N PHE A 242 -36.64 30.84 -4.16
CA PHE A 242 -37.41 31.21 -5.35
C PHE A 242 -38.85 31.55 -4.97
N ALA A 243 -39.54 30.70 -4.21
CA ALA A 243 -40.91 30.97 -3.78
C ALA A 243 -41.02 32.28 -2.99
N LYS A 244 -40.08 32.55 -2.06
CA LYS A 244 -40.04 33.80 -1.31
C LYS A 244 -39.83 35.02 -2.20
N ARG A 245 -38.86 34.97 -3.14
CA ARG A 245 -38.59 36.06 -4.09
C ARG A 245 -39.77 36.29 -5.03
N HIS A 246 -40.32 35.21 -5.58
CA HIS A 246 -41.45 35.23 -6.49
C HIS A 246 -42.71 35.80 -5.81
N LEU A 247 -43.09 35.27 -4.65
CA LEU A 247 -44.23 35.78 -3.88
C LEU A 247 -44.03 37.23 -3.45
N GLY A 248 -42.81 37.63 -3.07
CA GLY A 248 -42.50 39.02 -2.74
C GLY A 248 -42.74 39.95 -3.94
N ARG A 249 -42.11 39.64 -5.08
CA ARG A 249 -42.18 40.43 -6.31
C ARG A 249 -43.60 40.61 -6.84
N PHE A 250 -44.43 39.58 -6.73
CA PHE A 250 -45.82 39.59 -7.21
C PHE A 250 -46.85 39.84 -6.11
N SER A 251 -46.43 40.15 -4.88
CA SER A 251 -47.37 40.44 -3.80
C SER A 251 -48.12 41.74 -4.05
N PRO A 252 -49.43 41.83 -3.69
CA PRO A 252 -50.19 43.07 -3.81
C PRO A 252 -49.56 44.25 -3.06
N SER A 253 -48.92 43.98 -1.91
CA SER A 253 -48.22 44.99 -1.10
C SER A 253 -46.99 45.55 -1.80
N GLU A 254 -46.17 44.71 -2.43
CA GLU A 254 -44.97 45.14 -3.14
C GLU A 254 -45.35 45.92 -4.39
N ILE A 255 -46.31 45.41 -5.18
CA ILE A 255 -46.82 46.09 -6.37
C ILE A 255 -47.42 47.45 -6.02
N SER A 256 -48.22 47.54 -4.96
CA SER A 256 -48.75 48.82 -4.49
C SER A 256 -47.65 49.79 -4.07
N THR A 257 -46.57 49.29 -3.47
CA THR A 257 -45.41 50.11 -3.07
C THR A 257 -44.68 50.66 -4.30
N LEU A 258 -44.40 49.81 -5.29
CA LEU A 258 -43.77 50.22 -6.55
C LEU A 258 -44.61 51.30 -7.27
N VAL A 259 -45.92 51.11 -7.37
CA VAL A 259 -46.83 52.08 -7.99
C VAL A 259 -46.86 53.43 -7.25
N ARG A 260 -46.70 53.44 -5.93
CA ARG A 260 -46.63 54.67 -5.13
C ARG A 260 -45.31 55.43 -5.34
N MET A 261 -44.23 54.71 -5.62
CA MET A 261 -42.91 55.30 -5.89
C MET A 261 -42.80 55.85 -7.32
N GLU A 262 -43.56 55.29 -8.26
CA GLU A 262 -43.66 55.80 -9.64
C GLU A 262 -44.41 57.13 -9.69
N HIS A 263 -43.70 58.20 -10.07
CA HIS A 263 -44.30 59.52 -10.26
C HIS A 263 -45.04 59.55 -11.60
N GLY A 264 -46.38 59.46 -11.58
CA GLY A 264 -47.13 59.53 -12.83
C GLY A 264 -48.66 59.38 -12.75
N SER A 265 -49.33 60.19 -13.57
CA SER A 265 -50.74 60.17 -13.98
C SER A 265 -51.79 60.21 -12.86
N VAL A 266 -52.26 61.41 -12.52
CA VAL A 266 -53.30 61.65 -11.49
C VAL A 266 -54.71 61.22 -11.96
N PHE A 267 -54.86 60.85 -13.24
CA PHE A 267 -56.15 60.57 -13.88
C PHE A 267 -56.56 59.08 -13.91
N VAL A 268 -55.76 58.16 -13.34
CA VAL A 268 -56.04 56.72 -13.35
C VAL A 268 -56.13 56.20 -11.91
N SER A 269 -57.11 55.33 -11.62
CA SER A 269 -57.27 54.75 -10.28
C SER A 269 -56.06 53.92 -9.87
N HIS A 270 -55.79 53.87 -8.57
CA HIS A 270 -54.66 53.14 -7.99
C HIS A 270 -54.70 51.64 -8.34
N GLU A 271 -55.89 51.03 -8.36
CA GLU A 271 -56.08 49.62 -8.74
C GLU A 271 -55.68 49.34 -10.19
N VAL A 272 -56.07 50.20 -11.13
CA VAL A 272 -55.70 50.06 -12.54
C VAL A 272 -54.19 50.20 -12.72
N LYS A 273 -53.53 51.09 -11.96
CA LYS A 273 -52.07 51.19 -11.96
C LYS A 273 -51.41 49.91 -11.43
N CYS A 274 -51.91 49.35 -10.32
CA CYS A 274 -51.42 48.09 -9.77
C CYS A 274 -51.60 46.92 -10.75
N TRP A 275 -52.74 46.83 -11.43
CA TRP A 275 -52.97 45.81 -12.46
C TRP A 275 -52.01 45.96 -13.65
N ARG A 276 -51.81 47.18 -14.15
CA ARG A 276 -50.84 47.45 -15.22
C ARG A 276 -49.42 47.05 -14.80
N LYS A 277 -49.03 47.36 -13.56
CA LYS A 277 -47.72 46.98 -13.02
C LYS A 277 -47.57 45.47 -12.89
N TYR A 278 -48.61 44.76 -12.45
CA TYR A 278 -48.62 43.30 -12.43
C TYR A 278 -48.36 42.72 -13.84
N LEU A 279 -49.07 43.21 -14.86
CA LEU A 279 -48.90 42.76 -16.24
C LEU A 279 -47.47 43.03 -16.75
N GLU A 280 -46.91 44.21 -16.47
CA GLU A 280 -45.52 44.54 -16.81
C GLU A 280 -44.52 43.56 -16.16
N LEU A 281 -44.70 43.25 -14.88
CA LEU A 281 -43.85 42.28 -14.18
C LEU A 281 -44.02 40.86 -14.74
N ALA A 282 -45.27 40.48 -15.05
CA ALA A 282 -45.62 39.16 -15.56
C ALA A 282 -45.14 38.94 -17.00
N GLU A 283 -45.04 39.99 -17.83
CA GLU A 283 -44.51 39.90 -19.19
C GLU A 283 -43.05 39.42 -19.21
N THR A 284 -42.29 39.74 -18.16
CA THR A 284 -40.92 39.24 -18.01
C THR A 284 -40.83 37.78 -17.53
N LEU A 285 -41.94 37.18 -17.09
CA LEU A 285 -42.00 35.83 -16.53
C LEU A 285 -42.10 34.78 -17.63
N THR A 286 -40.96 34.47 -18.22
CA THR A 286 -40.80 33.37 -19.20
C THR A 286 -40.18 32.15 -18.54
N GLU A 287 -40.35 30.96 -19.14
CA GLU A 287 -39.67 29.74 -18.70
C GLU A 287 -38.16 29.94 -18.55
N GLY A 288 -37.52 30.57 -19.55
CA GLY A 288 -36.10 30.87 -19.51
C GLY A 288 -35.69 31.85 -18.40
N SER A 289 -36.55 32.81 -18.06
CA SER A 289 -36.29 33.73 -16.94
C SER A 289 -36.35 33.03 -15.58
N ILE A 290 -37.30 32.11 -15.40
CA ILE A 290 -37.45 31.31 -14.18
C ILE A 290 -36.25 30.37 -14.04
N GLU A 291 -35.89 29.69 -15.11
CA GLU A 291 -34.74 28.79 -15.11
C GLU A 291 -33.45 29.55 -14.79
N ALA A 292 -33.23 30.72 -15.39
CA ALA A 292 -32.09 31.58 -15.11
C ALA A 292 -32.07 32.05 -13.65
N GLU A 293 -33.22 32.43 -13.08
CA GLU A 293 -33.33 32.83 -11.67
C GLU A 293 -32.99 31.67 -10.72
N ILE A 294 -33.49 30.47 -11.00
CA ILE A 294 -33.18 29.26 -10.23
C ILE A 294 -31.69 28.92 -10.30
N ARG A 295 -31.10 28.90 -11.51
CA ARG A 295 -29.66 28.65 -11.69
C ARG A 295 -28.81 29.68 -10.95
N THR A 296 -29.19 30.96 -11.04
CA THR A 296 -28.51 32.06 -10.35
C THR A 296 -28.59 31.90 -8.84
N ALA A 297 -29.76 31.59 -8.29
CA ALA A 297 -29.94 31.36 -6.85
C ALA A 297 -29.11 30.17 -6.35
N ILE A 298 -29.05 29.07 -7.11
CA ILE A 298 -28.20 27.92 -6.79
C ILE A 298 -26.73 28.34 -6.78
N ALA A 299 -26.28 29.04 -7.82
CA ALA A 299 -24.91 29.51 -7.95
C ALA A 299 -24.51 30.45 -6.79
N GLU A 300 -25.30 31.51 -6.55
CA GLU A 300 -25.06 32.47 -5.45
C GLU A 300 -24.92 31.78 -4.10
N TYR A 301 -25.86 30.88 -3.80
CA TYR A 301 -25.85 30.16 -2.53
C TYR A 301 -24.66 29.21 -2.42
N ALA A 302 -24.35 28.44 -3.48
CA ALA A 302 -23.19 27.56 -3.49
C ALA A 302 -21.87 28.34 -3.36
N GLU A 303 -21.73 29.48 -4.03
CA GLU A 303 -20.55 30.36 -3.89
C GLU A 303 -20.40 30.88 -2.47
N SER A 304 -21.49 31.29 -1.81
CA SER A 304 -21.47 31.75 -0.42
C SER A 304 -20.98 30.67 0.54
N LEU A 305 -21.33 29.40 0.29
CA LEU A 305 -20.86 28.27 1.11
C LEU A 305 -19.39 27.96 0.88
N ILE A 306 -18.90 28.08 -0.37
CA ILE A 306 -17.52 27.77 -0.71
C ILE A 306 -16.56 28.84 -0.19
N LYS A 307 -16.93 30.12 -0.33
CA LYS A 307 -16.14 31.26 0.18
C LYS A 307 -16.17 31.34 1.71
N GLY A 308 -17.15 30.69 2.33
CA GLY A 308 -17.45 30.82 3.76
C GLY A 308 -18.35 32.03 4.02
N PRO A 309 -19.00 32.11 5.19
CA PRO A 309 -19.71 33.32 5.57
C PRO A 309 -18.71 34.48 5.57
N ASP A 310 -18.99 35.51 4.78
CA ASP A 310 -18.21 36.76 4.79
C ASP A 310 -17.94 37.16 6.25
N ARG A 311 -16.65 37.29 6.59
CA ARG A 311 -16.22 37.95 7.82
C ARG A 311 -16.19 39.46 7.60
#